data_AF-A0A6C0CPZ8-F1
#
_entry.id   AF-A0A6C0CPZ8-F1
#
_cell.length_a   1.000
_cell.length_b   1.000
_cell.length_c   1.000
_cell.angle_alpha   90.00
_cell.angle_beta   90.00
_cell.angle_gamma   90.00
#
_symmetry.space_group_name_H-M   'P 1'
#
loop_
_entity.id
_entity.type
_entity.pdbx_description
1 polymer ?
#
loop_
_entity_poly.entity_id
_entity_poly.type
_entity_poly.pdbx_seq_one_letter_code
_entity_poly.pdbx_strand_id
1 'polypeptide(L)'
;MTTVIRDKARKKGLRLTKNVKGKRVDKTDKALKKEIEKLNDGSFKNKIRETKKTIKMCKGVLNVLTKYKTPIMIRSTNKGTVFTKPQTIFEMPKKPPPPPPKKPSAALMNQIKANMKRRGLKKKANKTSITTVA
;
A
#
# COMPACT_ATOMS: atom_id res chain seq x y z
N MET A 1 4.40 21.56 -32.21
CA MET A 1 5.46 20.57 -31.92
C MET A 1 5.37 20.18 -30.44
N THR A 2 4.90 18.97 -30.13
CA THR A 2 4.93 18.49 -28.74
C THR A 2 6.38 18.24 -28.34
N THR A 3 6.81 18.82 -27.22
CA THR A 3 8.18 18.59 -26.74
C THR A 3 8.27 17.14 -26.25
N VAL A 4 9.30 16.41 -26.68
CA VAL A 4 9.55 14.98 -26.35
C VAL A 4 9.36 14.67 -24.85
N ILE A 5 9.65 15.65 -23.99
CA ILE A 5 9.52 15.57 -22.54
C ILE A 5 8.06 15.45 -22.10
N ARG A 6 7.13 16.18 -22.73
CA ARG A 6 5.70 16.15 -22.40
C ARG A 6 5.06 14.82 -22.76
N ASP A 7 5.46 14.23 -23.89
CA ASP A 7 4.97 12.91 -24.29
C ASP A 7 5.48 11.81 -23.37
N LYS A 8 6.76 11.88 -22.94
CA LYS A 8 7.31 11.01 -21.90
C LYS A 8 6.56 11.16 -20.56
N ALA A 9 6.24 12.38 -20.16
CA ALA A 9 5.47 12.64 -18.94
C ALA A 9 4.07 12.02 -19.02
N ARG A 10 3.36 12.17 -20.14
CA ARG A 10 2.04 11.55 -20.36
C ARG A 10 2.11 10.03 -20.27
N LYS A 11 3.09 9.40 -20.94
CA LYS A 11 3.31 7.94 -20.87
C LYS A 11 3.57 7.44 -19.45
N LYS A 12 4.19 8.26 -18.60
CA LYS A 12 4.45 7.97 -17.19
C LYS A 12 3.29 8.35 -16.25
N GLY A 13 2.16 8.83 -16.78
CA GLY A 13 0.99 9.23 -15.98
C GLY A 13 1.16 10.57 -15.25
N LEU A 14 2.17 11.36 -15.59
CA LEU A 14 2.39 12.68 -14.98
C LEU A 14 1.49 13.74 -15.60
N ARG A 15 0.91 14.59 -14.74
CA ARG A 15 0.16 15.77 -15.18
C ARG A 15 1.10 16.85 -15.70
N LEU A 16 0.77 17.38 -16.88
CA LEU A 16 1.50 18.47 -17.52
C LEU A 16 1.29 19.83 -16.86
N THR A 17 0.22 20.00 -16.09
CA THR A 17 -0.13 21.25 -15.41
C THR A 17 0.15 21.17 -13.92
N LYS A 18 0.49 22.31 -13.31
CA LYS A 18 0.50 22.53 -11.86
C LYS A 18 -0.64 23.46 -11.45
N ASN A 19 -1.07 23.36 -10.19
CA ASN A 19 -2.03 24.30 -9.63
C ASN A 19 -1.26 25.51 -9.08
N VAL A 20 -1.65 26.72 -9.49
CA VAL A 20 -1.12 27.99 -9.01
C VAL A 20 -2.32 28.86 -8.64
N LYS A 21 -2.50 29.15 -7.35
CA LYS A 21 -3.60 29.98 -6.82
C LYS A 21 -4.99 29.56 -7.33
N GLY A 22 -5.26 28.25 -7.40
CA GLY A 22 -6.55 27.70 -7.84
C GLY A 22 -6.69 27.55 -9.36
N LYS A 23 -5.75 28.08 -10.16
CA LYS A 23 -5.74 27.94 -11.62
C LYS A 23 -4.74 26.87 -12.05
N ARG A 24 -5.06 26.14 -13.13
CA ARG A 24 -4.11 25.21 -13.74
C ARG A 24 -3.24 25.94 -14.75
N VAL A 25 -1.92 25.83 -14.55
CA VAL A 25 -0.90 26.43 -15.40
C VAL A 25 0.05 25.34 -15.87
N ASP A 26 0.51 25.41 -17.11
CA ASP A 26 1.46 24.43 -17.64
C ASP A 26 2.76 24.42 -16.83
N LYS A 27 3.27 23.21 -16.61
CA LYS A 27 4.60 23.02 -16.03
C LYS A 27 5.65 23.34 -17.07
N THR A 28 6.78 23.84 -16.59
CA THR A 28 7.97 23.98 -17.42
C THR A 28 8.55 22.59 -17.73
N ASP A 29 9.17 22.46 -18.90
CA ASP A 29 9.77 21.20 -19.33
C ASP A 29 10.87 20.72 -18.35
N LYS A 30 11.58 21.65 -17.70
CA LYS A 30 12.53 21.36 -16.61
C LYS A 30 11.85 20.71 -15.39
N ALA A 31 10.67 21.19 -15.00
CA ALA A 31 9.92 20.62 -13.88
C ALA A 31 9.41 19.21 -14.20
N LEU A 32 8.92 18.99 -15.42
CA LEU A 32 8.50 17.67 -15.89
C LEU A 32 9.66 16.68 -15.93
N LYS A 33 10.83 17.11 -16.42
CA LYS A 33 12.04 16.27 -16.44
C LYS A 33 12.42 15.78 -15.03
N LYS A 34 12.41 16.67 -14.04
CA LYS A 34 12.70 16.31 -12.63
C LYS A 34 11.67 15.34 -12.05
N GLU A 35 10.39 15.50 -12.37
CA GLU A 35 9.35 14.55 -11.91
C GLU A 35 9.52 13.17 -12.55
N ILE A 36 9.89 13.10 -13.84
CA ILE A 36 10.17 11.85 -14.55
C ILE A 36 11.35 11.12 -13.90
N GLU A 37 12.45 11.84 -13.63
CA GLU A 37 13.64 11.27 -12.98
C GLU A 37 13.30 10.71 -11.59
N LYS A 38 12.57 11.48 -10.75
CA LYS A 38 12.11 11.00 -9.43
C LYS A 38 11.28 9.72 -9.50
N LEU A 39 10.38 9.60 -10.50
CA LEU A 39 9.61 8.38 -10.70
C LEU A 39 10.49 7.19 -11.07
N ASN A 40 11.49 7.41 -11.93
CA ASN A 40 12.43 6.36 -12.31
C ASN A 40 13.28 5.90 -11.11
N ASP A 41 13.75 6.84 -10.28
CA ASP A 41 14.50 6.53 -9.06
C ASP A 41 13.65 5.71 -8.07
N GLY A 42 12.37 6.07 -7.90
CA GLY A 42 11.43 5.31 -7.08
C GLY A 42 11.24 3.88 -7.60
N SER A 43 11.06 3.73 -8.92
CA SER A 43 10.96 2.41 -9.56
C SER A 43 12.24 1.58 -9.37
N PHE A 44 13.41 2.19 -9.51
CA PHE A 44 14.70 1.53 -9.31
C PHE A 44 14.92 1.08 -7.87
N LYS A 45 14.60 1.93 -6.88
CA LYS A 45 14.64 1.58 -5.45
C LYS A 45 13.71 0.40 -5.13
N ASN A 46 12.52 0.38 -5.72
CA ASN A 46 11.61 -0.75 -5.55
C ASN A 46 12.20 -2.04 -6.12
N LYS A 47 12.81 -2.00 -7.31
CA LYS A 47 13.51 -3.16 -7.89
C LYS A 47 14.61 -3.67 -6.96
N ILE A 48 15.47 -2.78 -6.43
CA ILE A 48 16.52 -3.16 -5.47
C ILE A 48 15.92 -3.84 -4.24
N ARG A 49 14.82 -3.30 -3.69
CA ARG A 49 14.16 -3.87 -2.51
C ARG A 49 13.63 -5.27 -2.78
N GLU A 50 12.99 -5.48 -3.92
CA GLU A 50 12.48 -6.81 -4.30
C GLU A 50 13.63 -7.79 -4.54
N THR A 51 14.69 -7.40 -5.27
CA THR A 51 15.88 -8.23 -5.45
C THR A 51 16.53 -8.61 -4.12
N LYS A 52 16.63 -7.67 -3.17
CA LYS A 52 17.16 -7.93 -1.83
C LYS A 52 16.31 -8.96 -1.07
N LYS A 53 14.98 -8.91 -1.19
CA LYS A 53 14.08 -9.92 -0.60
C LYS A 53 14.32 -11.29 -1.23
N THR A 54 14.38 -11.36 -2.56
CA THR A 54 14.64 -12.61 -3.29
C THR A 54 15.95 -13.24 -2.85
N ILE A 55 17.05 -12.46 -2.81
CA ILE A 55 18.34 -12.95 -2.31
C ILE A 55 18.24 -13.45 -0.87
N LYS A 56 17.52 -12.73 0.00
CA LYS A 56 17.31 -13.17 1.39
C LYS A 56 16.55 -14.49 1.48
N MET A 57 15.51 -14.69 0.64
CA MET A 57 14.78 -15.95 0.55
C MET A 57 15.68 -17.08 0.07
N CYS A 58 16.45 -16.87 -1.01
CA CYS A 58 17.39 -17.86 -1.52
C CYS A 58 18.45 -18.25 -0.48
N LYS A 59 18.99 -17.27 0.27
CA LYS A 59 19.90 -17.54 1.40
C LYS A 59 19.22 -18.34 2.51
N GLY A 60 17.95 -18.06 2.80
CA GLY A 60 17.16 -18.84 3.76
C GLY A 60 17.04 -20.30 3.35
N VAL A 61 16.66 -20.55 2.08
CA VAL A 61 16.58 -21.91 1.52
C VAL A 61 17.93 -22.61 1.54
N LEU A 62 19.00 -21.92 1.12
CA LEU A 62 20.36 -22.48 1.15
C LEU A 62 20.78 -22.83 2.57
N ASN A 63 20.53 -21.97 3.55
CA ASN A 63 20.87 -22.23 4.96
C ASN A 63 20.11 -23.43 5.53
N VAL A 64 18.86 -23.63 5.13
CA VAL A 64 18.08 -24.82 5.53
C VAL A 64 18.70 -26.06 4.90
N LEU A 65 18.97 -26.04 3.59
CA LEU A 65 19.58 -27.16 2.87
C LEU A 65 20.97 -27.53 3.39
N THR A 66 21.81 -26.55 3.71
CA THR A 66 23.17 -26.78 4.21
C THR A 66 23.20 -27.19 5.67
N LYS A 67 22.25 -26.74 6.51
CA LYS A 67 22.11 -27.19 7.90
C LYS A 67 21.74 -28.67 8.03
N TYR A 68 21.07 -29.26 7.03
CA TYR A 68 20.82 -30.70 7.03
C TYR A 68 22.03 -31.55 6.57
N LYS A 69 23.10 -30.92 6.06
CA LYS A 69 24.31 -31.60 5.57
C LYS A 69 25.47 -31.60 6.57
N THR A 70 25.41 -30.80 7.62
CA THR A 70 26.33 -30.88 8.77
C THR A 70 25.56 -30.80 10.07
N PRO A 71 25.70 -31.79 10.99
CA PRO A 71 25.15 -31.64 12.33
C PRO A 71 25.75 -30.38 12.94
N ILE A 72 24.89 -29.52 13.45
CA ILE A 72 25.28 -28.28 14.11
C ILE A 72 26.06 -28.68 15.36
N MET A 73 27.38 -28.78 15.27
CA MET A 73 28.25 -28.62 16.43
C MET A 73 28.15 -27.15 16.82
N ILE A 74 27.21 -26.86 17.73
CA ILE A 74 27.21 -25.64 18.51
C ILE A 74 28.56 -25.65 19.24
N ARG A 75 29.57 -24.95 18.70
CA ARG A 75 30.80 -24.65 19.43
C ARG A 75 30.39 -23.76 20.59
N SER A 76 30.08 -24.41 21.70
CA SER A 76 30.04 -23.83 23.03
C SER A 76 31.41 -23.22 23.29
N THR A 77 31.51 -21.89 23.16
CA THR A 77 32.51 -21.12 23.88
C THR A 77 31.79 -20.40 25.00
N ASN A 78 31.78 -21.06 26.16
CA ASN A 78 31.35 -20.55 27.45
C ASN A 78 31.77 -19.09 27.67
N LYS A 79 30.84 -18.19 28.04
CA LYS A 79 30.76 -17.48 29.34
C LYS A 79 29.40 -16.79 29.43
N GLY A 80 28.59 -17.13 30.45
CA GLY A 80 27.35 -16.44 30.76
C GLY A 80 26.21 -17.40 31.07
N THR A 81 26.21 -17.91 32.30
CA THR A 81 25.09 -18.61 32.92
C THR A 81 23.81 -17.79 32.84
N VAL A 82 22.84 -18.21 32.03
CA VAL A 82 21.43 -17.86 32.26
C VAL A 82 20.61 -19.12 32.10
N PHE A 83 20.29 -19.70 33.24
CA PHE A 83 19.36 -20.80 33.42
C PHE A 83 18.01 -20.41 32.81
N THR A 84 17.69 -20.86 31.59
CA THR A 84 16.36 -20.69 31.01
C THR A 84 15.43 -21.70 31.69
N LYS A 85 14.74 -21.23 32.74
CA LYS A 85 13.57 -21.92 33.29
C LYS A 85 12.60 -22.25 32.14
N PRO A 86 11.89 -23.39 32.16
CA PRO A 86 10.81 -23.64 31.20
C PRO A 86 9.81 -22.49 31.33
N GLN A 87 9.63 -21.74 30.25
CA GLN A 87 8.64 -20.68 30.20
C GLN A 87 7.27 -21.34 30.32
N THR A 88 6.65 -21.21 31.48
CA THR A 88 5.22 -21.38 31.65
C THR A 88 4.56 -20.55 30.57
N ILE A 89 3.84 -21.21 29.66
CA ILE A 89 3.06 -20.57 28.62
C ILE A 89 1.94 -19.84 29.37
N PHE A 90 2.18 -18.60 29.76
CA PHE A 90 1.09 -17.73 30.16
C PHE A 90 0.22 -17.58 28.91
N GLU A 91 -0.95 -18.22 28.92
CA GLU A 91 -2.00 -17.92 27.96
C GLU A 91 -2.22 -16.41 27.99
N MET A 92 -1.86 -15.73 26.89
CA MET A 92 -2.19 -14.32 26.76
C MET A 92 -3.71 -14.19 26.90
N PRO A 93 -4.22 -13.23 27.71
CA PRO A 93 -5.66 -13.01 27.79
C PRO A 93 -6.19 -12.78 26.37
N LYS A 94 -7.10 -13.66 25.94
CA LYS A 94 -7.74 -13.58 24.62
C LYS A 94 -8.31 -12.17 24.47
N LYS A 95 -7.80 -11.43 23.49
CA LYS A 95 -8.25 -10.07 23.19
C LYS A 95 -9.78 -10.09 23.06
N PRO A 96 -10.52 -9.21 23.75
CA PRO A 96 -11.97 -9.18 23.65
C PRO A 96 -12.40 -9.00 22.19
N PRO A 97 -13.50 -9.66 21.77
CA PRO A 97 -13.98 -9.57 20.41
C PRO A 97 -14.22 -8.09 20.04
N PRO A 98 -13.91 -7.70 18.79
CA PRO A 98 -14.08 -6.31 18.36
C PRO A 98 -15.54 -5.87 18.53
N PRO A 99 -15.79 -4.62 18.94
CA PRO A 99 -17.14 -4.12 19.13
C PRO A 99 -17.94 -4.17 17.82
N PRO A 100 -19.26 -4.39 17.90
CA PRO A 100 -20.11 -4.47 16.71
C PRO A 100 -20.08 -3.14 15.93
N PRO A 101 -20.19 -3.19 14.59
CA PRO A 101 -20.15 -2.00 13.76
C PRO A 101 -21.29 -1.03 14.14
N LYS A 102 -20.93 0.24 14.39
CA LYS A 102 -21.89 1.29 14.73
C LYS A 102 -22.81 1.56 13.53
N LYS A 103 -24.13 1.65 13.77
CA LYS A 103 -25.10 2.06 12.76
C LYS A 103 -24.83 3.51 12.32
N PRO A 104 -25.03 3.86 11.04
CA PRO A 104 -24.87 5.23 10.57
C PRO A 104 -25.84 6.17 11.30
N SER A 105 -25.36 7.37 11.65
CA SER A 105 -26.19 8.36 12.34
C SER A 105 -27.31 8.87 11.43
N ALA A 106 -28.45 9.25 12.01
CA ALA A 106 -29.57 9.84 11.27
C ALA A 106 -29.15 11.11 10.52
N ALA A 107 -28.24 11.91 11.10
CA ALA A 107 -27.67 13.09 10.47
C ALA A 107 -26.92 12.74 9.17
N LEU A 108 -26.12 11.68 9.16
CA LEU A 108 -25.41 11.21 7.97
C LEU A 108 -26.39 10.77 6.88
N MET A 109 -27.43 10.01 7.24
CA MET A 109 -28.46 9.57 6.29
C MET A 109 -29.21 10.74 5.66
N ASN A 110 -29.49 11.78 6.44
CA ASN A 110 -30.14 13.00 5.94
C ASN A 110 -29.23 13.78 4.98
N GLN A 111 -27.94 13.92 5.29
CA GLN A 111 -26.97 14.56 4.40
C GLN A 111 -26.83 13.81 3.08
N ILE A 112 -26.75 12.47 3.12
CA ILE A 112 -26.70 11.63 1.92
C ILE A 112 -27.96 11.83 1.07
N LYS A 113 -29.15 11.79 1.67
CA LYS A 113 -30.43 11.99 0.98
C LYS A 113 -30.52 13.38 0.33
N ALA A 114 -30.07 14.42 1.02
CA ALA A 114 -30.02 15.78 0.48
C ALA A 114 -29.05 15.88 -0.71
N ASN A 115 -27.86 15.27 -0.62
CA ASN A 115 -26.88 15.27 -1.70
C ASN A 115 -27.40 14.53 -2.95
N MET A 116 -28.05 13.38 -2.75
CA MET A 116 -28.71 12.63 -3.83
C MET A 116 -29.82 13.43 -4.53
N LYS A 117 -30.58 14.24 -3.77
CA LYS A 117 -31.60 15.15 -4.34
C LYS A 117 -30.93 16.25 -5.17
N ARG A 118 -29.90 16.92 -4.65
CA ARG A 118 -29.17 17.99 -5.35
C ARG A 118 -28.53 17.50 -6.66
N ARG A 119 -28.04 16.27 -6.70
CA ARG A 119 -27.41 15.67 -7.88
C ARG A 119 -28.40 15.03 -8.87
N GLY A 120 -29.71 15.08 -8.60
CA GLY A 120 -30.73 14.42 -9.44
C GLY A 120 -30.64 12.89 -9.46
N LEU A 121 -29.85 12.28 -8.57
CA LEU A 121 -29.59 10.84 -8.53
C LEU A 121 -30.74 10.04 -7.92
N LYS A 122 -31.61 10.70 -7.15
CA LYS A 122 -32.77 10.07 -6.50
C LYS A 122 -33.69 9.36 -7.52
N LYS A 123 -33.88 9.94 -8.71
CA LYS A 123 -34.71 9.35 -9.78
C LYS A 123 -34.00 8.23 -10.54
N LYS A 124 -32.66 8.27 -10.62
CA LYS A 124 -31.86 7.24 -11.30
C LYS A 124 -31.78 5.95 -10.48
N ALA A 125 -31.59 6.07 -9.15
CA ALA A 125 -31.54 4.94 -8.25
C ALA A 125 -32.84 4.10 -8.28
N ASN A 126 -34.00 4.76 -8.26
CA ASN A 126 -35.31 4.10 -8.33
C ASN A 126 -35.62 3.48 -9.70
N LYS A 127 -34.98 3.96 -10.78
CA LYS A 127 -35.13 3.35 -12.11
C LYS A 127 -34.35 2.05 -12.20
N THR A 128 -33.09 2.04 -11.77
CA THR A 128 -32.27 0.81 -11.76
C THR A 128 -32.86 -0.28 -10.88
N SER A 129 -33.50 0.03 -9.74
CA SER A 129 -34.14 -1.00 -8.91
C SER A 129 -35.34 -1.69 -9.58
N ILE A 130 -35.98 -1.03 -10.55
CA ILE A 130 -37.11 -1.61 -11.29
C ILE A 130 -36.61 -2.46 -12.48
N THR A 131 -35.41 -2.17 -13.02
CA THR A 131 -34.87 -2.85 -14.21
C THR A 131 -34.04 -4.10 -13.89
N THR A 132 -33.64 -4.33 -12.65
CA THR A 132 -32.86 -5.52 -12.24
C THR A 132 -33.72 -6.71 -11.80
N VAL A 133 -35.04 -6.63 -12.00
CA VAL A 133 -35.98 -7.75 -11.79
C VAL A 133 -36.70 -8.01 -13.11
N ALA A 134 -35.94 -8.42 -14.12
CA ALA A 134 -36.42 -9.02 -15.36
C ALA A 134 -35.34 -9.98 -15.87
#